data_AF-C3ZFP2-F1
#
_entry.id   AF-C3ZFP2-F1
#
_cell.length_a   1.000
_cell.length_b   1.000
_cell.length_c   1.000
_cell.angle_alpha   90.00
_cell.angle_beta   90.00
_cell.angle_gamma   90.00
#
_symmetry.space_group_name_H-M   'P 1'
#
loop_
_entity.id
_entity.type
_entity.pdbx_description
1 polymer ?
#
loop_
_entity_poly.entity_id
_entity_poly.type
_entity_poly.pdbx_seq_one_letter_code
_entity_poly.pdbx_strand_id
1 'polypeptide(L)'
;MQVKFECSDIDCDNDWTSVKGQVIFHYRLKRWRWMTKGQVKMFLPGQMCQYCADGFEPPEWYEEEMVKVMQNLRSKIEEEFYDGPPVKLNKGRRGAHMSSRHESQYCQACQMGTCGHSNE
;
A
#
# COMPACT_ATOMS: atom_id res chain seq x y z
N MET A 1 -2.92 0.92 5.67
CA MET A 1 -2.87 -0.46 6.20
C MET A 1 -1.75 -0.53 7.21
N GLN A 2 -1.85 -1.42 8.18
CA GLN A 2 -0.73 -1.69 9.08
C GLN A 2 0.28 -2.58 8.35
N VAL A 3 1.56 -2.21 8.37
CA VAL A 3 2.67 -2.94 7.74
C VAL A 3 3.90 -2.84 8.65
N LYS A 4 4.78 -3.84 8.55
CA LYS A 4 6.08 -3.83 9.21
C LYS A 4 7.16 -3.45 8.19
N PHE A 5 8.23 -2.85 8.66
CA PHE A 5 9.46 -2.62 7.93
C PHE A 5 10.63 -3.11 8.76
N GLU A 6 11.68 -3.56 8.09
CA GLU A 6 12.93 -4.00 8.69
C GLU A 6 14.06 -3.36 7.89
N CYS A 7 15.06 -2.82 8.58
CA CYS A 7 16.23 -2.27 7.91
C CYS A 7 17.04 -3.41 7.28
N SER A 8 17.45 -3.23 6.03
CA SER A 8 18.24 -4.21 5.28
C SER A 8 19.75 -4.11 5.55
N ASP A 9 20.18 -3.06 6.24
CA ASP A 9 21.57 -2.85 6.65
C ASP A 9 21.96 -3.82 7.78
N ILE A 10 23.04 -4.56 7.58
CA ILE A 10 23.49 -5.61 8.51
C ILE A 10 23.96 -5.06 9.86
N ASP A 11 24.36 -3.78 9.90
CA ASP A 11 24.75 -3.12 11.15
C ASP A 11 23.56 -2.40 11.83
N CYS A 12 22.33 -2.59 11.32
CA CYS A 12 21.12 -1.96 11.82
C CYS A 12 19.98 -2.95 12.11
N ASP A 13 19.75 -3.25 13.39
CA ASP A 13 18.63 -4.09 13.84
C ASP A 13 17.30 -3.33 13.99
N ASN A 14 17.11 -2.22 13.28
CA ASN A 14 15.91 -1.40 13.42
C ASN A 14 14.73 -1.98 12.63
N ASP A 15 13.67 -2.37 13.34
CA ASP A 15 12.37 -2.69 12.78
C ASP A 15 11.29 -1.73 13.28
N TRP A 16 10.30 -1.44 12.44
CA TRP A 16 9.23 -0.52 12.82
C TRP A 16 7.91 -0.87 12.14
N THR A 17 6.82 -0.44 12.77
CA THR A 17 5.47 -0.61 12.24
C THR A 17 4.90 0.73 11.77
N SER A 18 4.23 0.72 10.62
CA SER A 18 3.49 1.86 10.10
C SER A 18 2.02 1.52 9.91
N VAL A 19 1.13 2.35 10.43
CA VAL A 19 -0.33 2.28 10.18
C VAL A 19 -0.76 3.01 8.91
N LYS A 20 0.18 3.75 8.31
CA LYS A 20 -0.03 4.55 7.09
C LYS A 20 0.54 3.87 5.84
N GLY A 21 0.80 2.56 5.91
CA GLY A 21 1.18 1.75 4.74
C GLY A 21 0.15 1.88 3.62
N GLN A 22 0.64 1.88 2.39
CA GLN A 22 -0.15 2.12 1.18
C GLN A 22 0.15 1.08 0.10
N VAL A 23 -0.79 0.94 -0.81
CA VAL A 23 -0.66 0.16 -2.04
C VAL A 23 -1.28 0.94 -3.16
N ILE A 24 -0.60 0.93 -4.30
CA ILE A 24 -1.08 1.56 -5.51
C ILE A 24 -1.32 0.46 -6.54
N PHE A 25 -2.55 0.39 -7.03
CA PHE A 25 -2.92 -0.50 -8.13
C PHE A 25 -3.14 0.31 -9.39
N HIS A 26 -2.44 -0.09 -10.46
CA HIS A 26 -2.78 0.34 -11.81
C HIS A 26 -3.36 -0.84 -12.56
N TYR A 27 -4.63 -0.76 -12.91
CA TYR A 27 -5.33 -1.83 -13.58
C TYR A 27 -6.06 -1.31 -14.81
N ARG A 28 -6.20 -2.17 -15.81
CA ARG A 28 -6.90 -1.86 -17.05
C ARG A 28 -7.47 -3.13 -17.68
N LEU A 29 -8.59 -2.98 -18.37
CA LEU A 29 -9.14 -3.99 -19.25
C LEU A 29 -9.03 -3.54 -20.70
N LYS A 30 -8.27 -4.26 -21.51
CA LYS A 30 -8.22 -4.04 -22.96
C LYS A 30 -9.19 -4.98 -23.66
N ARG A 31 -10.14 -4.42 -24.40
CA ARG A 31 -11.13 -5.15 -25.19
C ARG A 31 -10.80 -5.00 -26.68
N TRP A 32 -10.53 -6.10 -27.36
CA TRP A 32 -10.41 -6.20 -28.82
C TRP A 32 -11.55 -7.05 -29.37
N ARG A 33 -11.78 -7.01 -30.70
CA ARG A 33 -12.91 -7.71 -31.36
C ARG A 33 -13.05 -9.19 -31.01
N TRP A 34 -11.94 -9.88 -30.75
CA TRP A 34 -11.90 -11.33 -30.54
C TRP A 34 -11.20 -11.73 -29.22
N MET A 35 -10.75 -10.76 -28.42
CA MET A 35 -10.01 -11.03 -27.20
C MET A 35 -10.17 -9.91 -26.18
N THR A 36 -10.30 -10.30 -24.92
CA THR A 36 -10.25 -9.39 -23.78
C THR A 36 -9.04 -9.74 -22.91
N LYS A 37 -8.23 -8.76 -22.53
CA LYS A 37 -7.08 -8.96 -21.65
C LYS A 37 -7.07 -7.93 -20.51
N GLY A 38 -7.13 -8.44 -19.28
CA GLY A 38 -6.90 -7.65 -18.07
C GLY A 38 -5.40 -7.54 -17.75
N GLN A 39 -5.01 -6.44 -17.13
CA GLN A 39 -3.69 -6.28 -16.52
C GLN A 39 -3.85 -5.53 -15.20
N VAL A 40 -3.18 -6.04 -14.16
CA VAL A 40 -3.02 -5.35 -12.88
C VAL A 40 -1.52 -5.20 -12.62
N LYS A 41 -1.10 -4.02 -12.23
CA LYS A 41 0.22 -3.74 -11.66
C LYS A 41 0.02 -3.27 -10.23
N MET A 42 0.89 -3.74 -9.35
CA MET A 42 0.92 -3.36 -7.94
C MET A 42 2.23 -2.65 -7.66
N PHE A 43 2.15 -1.59 -6.85
CA PHE A 43 3.31 -0.91 -6.30
C PHE A 43 3.10 -0.66 -4.81
N LEU A 44 4.14 -0.94 -4.03
CA LEU A 44 4.17 -0.87 -2.58
C LEU A 44 5.19 0.19 -2.17
N PRO A 45 4.76 1.42 -1.84
CA PRO A 45 5.65 2.44 -1.36
C PRO A 45 6.33 2.01 -0.05
N GLY A 46 7.66 2.10 -0.03
CA GLY A 46 8.48 1.79 1.14
C GLY A 46 8.62 2.94 2.13
N GLN A 47 9.38 2.67 3.20
CA GLN A 47 9.84 3.68 4.16
C GLN A 47 11.34 3.58 4.38
N MET A 48 12.01 4.71 4.55
CA MET A 48 13.43 4.74 4.89
C MET A 48 13.62 4.43 6.37
N CYS A 49 14.68 3.71 6.71
CA CYS A 49 15.12 3.60 8.09
C CYS A 49 15.52 5.00 8.61
N GLN A 50 15.00 5.42 9.76
CA GLN A 50 15.30 6.72 10.34
C GLN A 50 16.78 6.89 10.76
N TYR A 51 17.48 5.77 11.00
CA TYR A 51 18.88 5.77 11.45
C TYR A 51 19.86 5.73 10.28
N CYS A 52 19.61 4.88 9.28
CA CYS A 52 20.50 4.74 8.12
C CYS A 52 20.16 5.72 7.00
N ALA A 53 18.87 6.00 6.80
CA ALA A 53 18.33 6.81 5.70
C ALA A 53 18.85 6.41 4.29
N ASP A 54 19.23 5.15 4.12
CA ASP A 54 19.76 4.62 2.86
C ASP A 54 18.69 3.82 2.12
N GLY A 55 18.03 4.48 1.17
CA GLY A 55 16.99 3.85 0.36
C GLY A 55 15.68 3.56 1.10
N PHE A 56 14.74 2.93 0.39
CA PHE A 56 13.42 2.60 0.91
C PHE A 56 13.31 1.11 1.19
N GLU A 57 12.94 0.76 2.42
CA GLU A 57 12.64 -0.60 2.79
C GLU A 57 11.24 -0.99 2.31
N PRO A 58 11.07 -2.17 1.69
CA PRO A 58 9.77 -2.65 1.26
C PRO A 58 8.88 -2.97 2.47
N PRO A 59 7.57 -2.75 2.38
CA PRO A 59 6.66 -3.11 3.46
C PRO A 59 6.42 -4.62 3.52
N GLU A 60 6.48 -5.16 4.72
CA GLU A 60 5.98 -6.50 5.04
C GLU A 60 4.49 -6.43 5.37
N TRP A 61 3.72 -7.24 4.65
CA TRP A 61 2.27 -7.30 4.80
C TRP A 61 1.87 -8.37 5.80
N TYR A 62 0.97 -8.02 6.70
CA TYR A 62 0.20 -9.03 7.39
C TYR A 62 -0.82 -9.65 6.43
N GLU A 63 -1.00 -10.96 6.52
CA GLU A 63 -1.85 -11.74 5.61
C GLU A 63 -3.28 -11.19 5.55
N GLU A 64 -3.85 -10.82 6.69
CA GLU A 64 -5.19 -10.24 6.81
C GLU A 64 -5.32 -8.87 6.12
N GLU A 65 -4.27 -8.04 6.15
CA GLU A 65 -4.25 -6.77 5.42
C GLU A 65 -4.17 -7.05 3.92
N MET A 66 -3.41 -8.08 3.49
CA MET A 66 -3.37 -8.54 2.10
C MET A 66 -4.74 -8.94 1.58
N VAL A 67 -5.43 -9.84 2.30
CA VAL A 67 -6.72 -10.39 1.89
C VAL A 67 -7.74 -9.27 1.72
N LYS A 68 -7.82 -8.36 2.69
CA LYS A 68 -8.73 -7.20 2.64
C LYS A 68 -8.45 -6.29 1.43
N VAL A 69 -7.18 -6.02 1.17
CA VAL A 69 -6.77 -5.17 0.04
C VAL A 69 -7.11 -5.84 -1.31
N MET A 70 -6.84 -7.13 -1.44
CA MET A 70 -7.13 -7.87 -2.67
C MET A 70 -8.64 -7.99 -2.92
N GLN A 71 -9.45 -8.14 -1.86
CA GLN A 71 -10.91 -8.09 -1.95
C GLN A 71 -11.39 -6.71 -2.45
N ASN A 72 -10.86 -5.63 -1.89
CA ASN A 72 -11.16 -4.27 -2.34
C ASN A 72 -10.81 -4.05 -3.81
N LEU A 73 -9.65 -4.55 -4.26
CA LEU A 73 -9.23 -4.47 -5.66
C LEU A 73 -10.19 -5.24 -6.58
N ARG A 74 -10.55 -6.48 -6.22
CA ARG A 74 -11.53 -7.28 -6.97
C ARG A 74 -12.84 -6.52 -7.12
N SER A 75 -13.37 -6.01 -6.02
CA SER A 75 -14.62 -5.24 -6.02
C SER A 75 -14.54 -4.01 -6.92
N LYS A 76 -13.41 -3.30 -6.95
CA LYS A 76 -13.22 -2.15 -7.86
C LYS A 76 -13.15 -2.56 -9.33
N ILE A 77 -12.48 -3.66 -9.63
CA ILE A 77 -12.43 -4.20 -11.00
C ILE A 77 -13.83 -4.62 -11.46
N GLU A 78 -14.61 -5.28 -10.61
CA GLU A 78 -15.99 -5.68 -10.91
C GLU A 78 -16.90 -4.47 -11.16
N GLU A 79 -16.83 -3.46 -10.29
CA GLU A 79 -17.56 -2.20 -10.42
C GLU A 79 -17.21 -1.46 -11.73
N GLU A 80 -15.93 -1.34 -12.07
CA GLU A 80 -15.50 -0.55 -13.24
C GLU A 80 -15.63 -1.27 -14.58
N PHE A 81 -15.44 -2.59 -14.62
CA PHE A 81 -15.27 -3.32 -15.88
C PHE A 81 -16.30 -4.43 -16.13
N TYR A 82 -17.13 -4.77 -15.15
CA TYR A 82 -18.05 -5.92 -15.24
C TYR A 82 -19.46 -5.59 -14.76
N ASP A 83 -19.86 -4.31 -14.85
CA ASP A 83 -21.19 -3.83 -14.47
C ASP A 83 -21.60 -4.24 -13.03
N GLY A 84 -20.59 -4.41 -12.17
CA GLY A 84 -20.79 -4.72 -10.76
C GLY A 84 -21.45 -3.55 -10.02
N PRO A 85 -22.19 -3.82 -8.93
CA PRO A 85 -22.77 -2.75 -8.12
C PRO A 85 -21.66 -1.89 -7.48
N PRO A 86 -21.94 -0.61 -7.17
CA PRO A 86 -20.98 0.23 -6.43
C PRO A 86 -20.58 -0.39 -5.10
N VAL A 87 -19.27 -0.53 -4.85
CA VAL A 87 -18.78 -1.20 -3.63
C VAL A 87 -18.23 -0.20 -2.62
N LYS A 88 -18.70 -0.31 -1.37
CA LYS A 88 -18.06 0.33 -0.22
C LYS A 88 -16.82 -0.46 0.17
N LEU A 89 -15.64 0.12 -0.04
CA LEU A 89 -14.38 -0.53 0.30
C LEU A 89 -14.21 -0.70 1.81
N ASN A 90 -13.69 -1.85 2.21
CA ASN A 90 -13.29 -2.08 3.59
C ASN A 90 -12.00 -1.29 3.87
N LYS A 91 -12.17 -0.09 4.43
CA LYS A 91 -11.08 0.80 4.86
C LYS A 91 -10.75 0.64 6.35
N GLY A 92 -11.34 -0.34 7.03
CA GLY A 92 -11.06 -0.60 8.44
C GLY A 92 -9.57 -0.80 8.65
N ARG A 93 -8.97 -0.03 9.55
CA ARG A 93 -7.57 -0.18 9.94
C ARG A 93 -7.55 -0.98 11.24
N ARG A 94 -6.58 -1.88 11.39
CA ARG A 94 -6.26 -2.42 12.72
C ARG A 94 -5.95 -1.23 13.63
N GLY A 95 -6.56 -1.21 14.81
CA GLY A 95 -6.20 -0.23 15.83
C GLY A 95 -4.77 -0.52 16.25
N ALA A 96 -3.87 0.41 16.01
CA ALA A 96 -2.52 0.34 16.56
C ALA A 96 -2.38 1.46 17.58
N HIS A 97 -1.84 1.11 18.73
CA HIS A 97 -1.50 2.08 19.76
C HIS A 97 -0.12 2.68 19.44
N MET A 98 -0.05 3.45 18.36
CA MET A 98 1.16 4.16 17.94
C MET A 98 1.09 5.61 18.42
N SER A 99 2.10 6.02 19.17
CA SER A 99 2.28 7.41 19.63
C SER A 99 3.13 8.25 18.66
N SER A 100 3.83 7.62 17.71
CA SER A 100 4.72 8.30 16.77
C SER A 100 3.93 9.04 15.70
N ARG A 101 4.40 10.25 15.38
CA ARG A 101 3.88 11.04 14.26
C ARG A 101 4.41 10.50 12.94
N HIS A 102 3.68 10.76 11.87
CA HIS A 102 4.11 10.38 10.54
C HIS A 102 5.21 11.32 10.02
N GLU A 103 6.36 10.74 9.66
CA GLU A 103 7.48 11.48 9.12
C GLU A 103 7.51 11.38 7.59
N SER A 104 7.06 12.45 6.93
CA SER A 104 6.90 12.49 5.47
C SER A 104 8.23 12.35 4.72
N GLN A 105 9.33 12.82 5.29
CA GLN A 105 10.67 12.71 4.72
C GLN A 105 11.13 11.26 4.50
N TYR A 106 10.71 10.34 5.36
CA TYR A 106 11.07 8.92 5.26
C TYR A 106 10.03 8.09 4.50
N CYS A 107 8.95 8.69 4.00
CA CYS A 107 7.86 7.95 3.36
C CYS A 107 7.88 8.10 1.83
N GLN A 108 8.07 6.98 1.11
CA GLN A 108 8.11 7.01 -0.35
C GLN A 108 6.81 7.55 -0.96
N ALA A 109 5.65 7.19 -0.39
CA ALA A 109 4.36 7.70 -0.86
C ALA A 109 4.23 9.23 -0.69
N CYS A 110 4.81 9.81 0.36
CA CYS A 110 4.83 11.25 0.56
C CYS A 110 5.71 11.94 -0.49
N GLN A 111 6.90 11.39 -0.74
CA GLN A 111 7.81 11.90 -1.78
C GLN A 111 7.19 11.80 -3.19
N MET A 112 6.34 10.79 -3.43
CA MET A 112 5.59 10.64 -4.68
C MET A 112 4.31 11.48 -4.76
N GLY A 113 3.92 12.18 -3.69
CA GLY A 113 2.69 12.96 -3.62
C GLY A 113 1.40 12.12 -3.60
N THR A 114 1.50 10.81 -3.35
CA THR A 114 0.34 9.90 -3.31
C THR A 114 -0.13 9.59 -1.89
N CYS A 115 0.61 10.03 -0.87
CA CYS A 115 0.21 9.83 0.52
C CYS A 115 -1.01 10.68 0.87
N GLY A 116 -2.10 10.02 1.26
CA GLY A 116 -3.35 10.71 1.63
C GLY A 116 -3.33 11.49 2.95
N HIS A 117 -2.19 11.58 3.64
CA HIS A 117 -2.05 12.22 4.97
C HIS A 117 -0.68 12.91 5.10
N SER A 118 -0.39 13.88 4.23
CA SER A 118 0.95 14.45 4.06
C SER A 118 1.53 15.16 5.29
N ASN A 119 0.73 15.57 6.30
CA ASN A 119 1.21 16.13 7.57
C ASN A 119 0.12 16.11 8.67
N GLU A 120 -0.33 14.92 9.11
CA GLU A 120 -1.17 14.76 10.32
C GLU A 120 -0.46 13.87 11.36
#